data_AF-A0A1F8DQ98-F1
#
_entry.id   AF-A0A1F8DQ98-F1
#
_cell.length_a   1.000
_cell.length_b   1.000
_cell.length_c   1.000
_cell.angle_alpha   90.00
_cell.angle_beta   90.00
_cell.angle_gamma   90.00
#
_symmetry.space_group_name_H-M   'P 1'
#
loop_
_entity.id
_entity.type
_entity.pdbx_description
1 polymer ?
#
loop_
_entity_poly.entity_id
_entity_poly.type
_entity_poly.pdbx_seq_one_letter_code
_entity_poly.pdbx_strand_id
1 'polypeptide(L)'
;MKEQDAGVKWFNTVFYPQKKTGRAVRYEDGILPRLREKEITLFTPWGPRYSWESRGAVIRDSDREAEVLDFLVALLGELRQNMPDKNFRWVFLGADLYGTRINNLPVEVVASYFDSLVQWLRRVLPIAEFRLWSQLDSVAEEYRQEVRANFDNLISYSVLSRANQTARAMGRNSSAKEYLVERLAEAMFIERTLKPIKISCVARHKDDDVDWELPRLYFLPERLHAPWL
;
A
#
# COMPACT_ATOMS: atom_id res chain seq x y z
N MET A 1 -8.20 23.22 -26.10
CA MET A 1 -6.75 22.86 -26.12
C MET A 1 -6.60 21.61 -25.28
N LYS A 2 -6.22 20.47 -25.87
CA LYS A 2 -5.86 19.28 -25.07
C LYS A 2 -4.48 19.58 -24.46
N GLU A 3 -4.38 19.59 -23.13
CA GLU A 3 -3.12 19.79 -22.41
C GLU A 3 -2.09 18.77 -22.90
N GLN A 4 -1.16 19.23 -23.74
CA GLN A 4 0.07 18.52 -24.07
C GLN A 4 1.11 18.78 -22.97
N ASP A 5 0.69 18.60 -21.72
CA ASP A 5 1.55 18.78 -20.56
C ASP A 5 2.55 17.61 -20.56
N ALA A 6 3.84 17.92 -20.73
CA ALA A 6 4.88 16.90 -20.91
C ALA A 6 4.91 15.89 -19.76
N GLY A 7 4.53 16.32 -18.55
CA GLY A 7 4.45 15.48 -17.35
C GLY A 7 3.23 14.57 -17.24
N VAL A 8 2.20 14.72 -18.08
CA VAL A 8 0.95 13.92 -18.05
C VAL A 8 0.85 12.99 -19.27
N LYS A 9 1.85 13.00 -20.16
CA LYS A 9 1.89 12.14 -21.35
C LYS A 9 1.52 10.70 -21.03
N TRP A 10 2.04 10.11 -19.96
CA TRP A 10 1.74 8.73 -19.56
C TRP A 10 0.25 8.43 -19.38
N PHE A 11 -0.52 9.30 -18.70
CA PHE A 11 -1.96 9.11 -18.50
C PHE A 11 -2.78 9.38 -19.76
N ASN A 12 -2.27 10.24 -20.64
CA ASN A 12 -2.84 10.54 -21.93
C ASN A 12 -2.37 9.58 -23.05
N THR A 13 -1.43 8.67 -22.75
CA THR A 13 -0.99 7.62 -23.67
C THR A 13 -1.92 6.42 -23.60
N VAL A 14 -1.87 5.57 -24.63
CA VAL A 14 -2.60 4.29 -24.70
C VAL A 14 -2.19 3.32 -23.57
N PHE A 15 -1.01 3.49 -22.98
CA PHE A 15 -0.47 2.61 -21.94
C PHE A 15 -1.32 2.60 -20.66
N TYR A 16 -1.55 3.77 -20.05
CA TYR A 16 -2.27 3.85 -18.78
C TYR A 16 -3.71 3.28 -18.85
N PRO A 17 -4.53 3.60 -19.88
CA PRO A 17 -5.84 2.98 -20.07
C PRO A 17 -5.81 1.46 -20.18
N GLN A 18 -4.75 0.87 -20.76
CA GLN A 18 -4.65 -0.58 -21.01
C GLN A 18 -4.11 -1.38 -19.83
N LYS A 19 -3.30 -0.77 -18.96
CA LYS A 19 -2.64 -1.47 -17.84
C LYS A 19 -3.36 -1.35 -16.50
N LYS A 20 -4.28 -0.39 -16.37
CA LYS A 20 -5.07 -0.25 -15.13
C LYS A 20 -6.10 -1.37 -15.01
N THR A 21 -6.27 -1.88 -13.80
CA THR A 21 -7.33 -2.83 -13.44
C THR A 21 -8.52 -2.16 -12.77
N GLY A 22 -8.38 -0.89 -12.40
CA GLY A 22 -9.42 -0.08 -11.79
C GLY A 22 -9.34 1.40 -12.19
N ARG A 23 -10.40 2.15 -11.85
CA ARG A 23 -10.35 3.63 -11.95
C ARG A 23 -9.45 4.18 -10.86
N ALA A 24 -8.58 5.13 -11.22
CA ALA A 24 -7.83 5.91 -10.26
C ALA A 24 -8.77 6.62 -9.26
N VAL A 25 -8.31 6.72 -8.02
CA VAL A 25 -8.97 7.53 -6.99
C VAL A 25 -8.20 8.84 -6.83
N ARG A 26 -8.95 9.95 -6.80
CA ARG A 26 -8.43 11.33 -6.78
C ARG A 26 -7.53 11.66 -7.96
N TYR A 27 -7.97 11.26 -9.15
CA TYR A 27 -7.16 11.42 -10.35
C TYR A 27 -6.82 12.90 -10.62
N GLU A 28 -7.83 13.75 -10.71
CA GLU A 28 -7.67 15.17 -11.06
C GLU A 28 -7.04 16.01 -9.94
N ASP A 29 -7.40 15.71 -8.69
CA ASP A 29 -7.09 16.54 -7.52
C ASP A 29 -5.94 16.00 -6.65
N GLY A 30 -5.53 14.75 -6.88
CA GLY A 30 -4.44 14.10 -6.12
C GLY A 30 -3.32 13.57 -7.01
N ILE A 31 -3.65 12.79 -8.03
CA ILE A 31 -2.67 12.11 -8.89
C ILE A 31 -2.02 13.09 -9.87
N LEU A 32 -2.81 13.82 -10.65
CA LEU A 32 -2.29 14.75 -11.65
C LEU A 32 -1.36 15.82 -11.07
N PRO A 33 -1.68 16.48 -9.93
CA PRO A 33 -0.76 17.44 -9.31
C PRO A 33 0.60 16.80 -8.95
N ARG A 34 0.60 15.61 -8.35
CA ARG A 34 1.84 14.90 -7.96
C ARG A 34 2.71 14.52 -9.15
N LEU A 35 2.11 14.16 -10.28
CA LEU A 35 2.86 13.81 -11.50
C LEU A 35 3.44 15.01 -12.23
N ARG A 36 2.87 16.20 -12.02
CA ARG A 36 3.45 17.44 -12.54
C ARG A 36 4.75 17.78 -11.82
N GLU A 37 4.95 17.32 -10.59
CA GLU A 37 6.22 17.46 -9.86
C GLU A 37 7.37 16.69 -10.53
N LYS A 38 8.61 17.16 -10.31
CA LYS A 38 9.81 16.48 -10.83
C LYS A 38 10.15 15.23 -10.01
N GLU A 39 10.01 15.34 -8.69
CA GLU A 39 10.24 14.26 -7.74
C GLU A 39 8.89 13.60 -7.45
N ILE A 40 8.73 12.32 -7.81
CA ILE A 40 7.49 11.57 -7.63
C ILE A 40 7.73 10.47 -6.60
N THR A 41 6.96 10.51 -5.52
CA THR A 41 6.96 9.44 -4.52
C THR A 41 5.86 8.44 -4.83
N LEU A 42 6.23 7.19 -5.07
CA LEU A 42 5.33 6.03 -5.11
C LEU A 42 5.30 5.37 -3.74
N PHE A 43 4.14 4.84 -3.36
CA PHE A 43 3.95 4.16 -2.09
C PHE A 43 3.25 2.81 -2.28
N THR A 44 3.79 1.77 -1.65
CA THR A 44 3.19 0.44 -1.63
C THR A 44 3.15 -0.07 -0.18
N PRO A 45 1.97 -0.16 0.45
CA PRO A 45 1.85 -0.90 1.70
C PRO A 45 2.07 -2.39 1.43
N TRP A 46 2.58 -3.09 2.42
CA TRP A 46 2.85 -4.52 2.32
C TRP A 46 2.55 -5.21 3.64
N GLY A 47 1.49 -6.01 3.69
CA GLY A 47 1.12 -6.74 4.89
C GLY A 47 1.87 -8.08 5.08
N PRO A 48 1.73 -8.66 6.29
CA PRO A 48 2.43 -9.88 6.68
C PRO A 48 1.80 -11.13 6.04
N ARG A 49 2.54 -12.23 6.04
CA ARG A 49 2.04 -13.54 5.60
C ARG A 49 1.23 -14.24 6.69
N TYR A 50 -0.10 -14.25 6.54
CA TYR A 50 -1.01 -14.94 7.46
C TYR A 50 -1.03 -16.48 7.34
N SER A 51 -0.47 -17.02 6.26
CA SER A 51 -0.39 -18.46 5.94
C SER A 51 1.00 -19.05 6.20
N TRP A 52 1.71 -18.51 7.19
CA TRP A 52 3.08 -18.91 7.50
C TRP A 52 3.19 -20.34 8.01
N GLU A 53 2.14 -20.88 8.65
CA GLU A 53 2.13 -22.25 9.17
C GLU A 53 2.34 -23.28 8.07
N SER A 54 1.82 -23.01 6.87
CA SER A 54 1.93 -23.91 5.71
C SER A 54 3.01 -23.51 4.71
N ARG A 55 3.32 -22.21 4.59
CA ARG A 55 4.26 -21.67 3.59
C ARG A 55 5.64 -21.32 4.16
N GLY A 56 5.77 -21.24 5.48
CA GLY A 56 6.91 -20.64 6.17
C GLY A 56 6.93 -19.12 6.05
N ALA A 57 7.85 -18.49 6.79
CA ALA A 57 8.02 -17.04 6.82
C ALA A 57 8.83 -16.48 5.63
N VAL A 58 9.72 -17.27 5.04
CA VAL A 58 10.63 -16.80 3.97
C VAL A 58 9.91 -16.77 2.62
N ILE A 59 10.11 -15.69 1.86
CA ILE A 59 9.60 -15.55 0.48
C ILE A 59 10.52 -16.33 -0.48
N ARG A 60 9.92 -17.24 -1.23
CA ARG A 60 10.57 -18.09 -2.24
C ARG A 60 10.26 -17.58 -3.65
N ASP A 61 11.06 -17.97 -4.64
CA ASP A 61 10.85 -17.53 -6.02
C ASP A 61 9.50 -17.98 -6.61
N SER A 62 8.94 -19.09 -6.11
CA SER A 62 7.62 -19.60 -6.51
C SER A 62 6.44 -18.92 -5.80
N ASP A 63 6.71 -18.01 -4.87
CA ASP A 63 5.66 -17.34 -4.11
C ASP A 63 5.03 -16.19 -4.91
N ARG A 64 3.74 -15.94 -4.68
CA ARG A 64 3.03 -14.81 -5.31
C ARG A 64 3.69 -13.46 -5.00
N GLU A 65 4.27 -13.34 -3.82
CA GLU A 65 5.04 -12.17 -3.39
C GLU A 65 6.18 -11.86 -4.39
N ALA A 66 6.89 -12.87 -4.90
CA ALA A 66 7.90 -12.70 -5.93
C ALA A 66 7.30 -12.21 -7.26
N GLU A 67 6.20 -12.83 -7.72
CA GLU A 67 5.51 -12.40 -8.95
C GLU A 67 5.01 -10.94 -8.86
N VAL A 68 4.53 -10.52 -7.69
CA VAL A 68 4.12 -9.13 -7.45
C VAL A 68 5.33 -8.20 -7.55
N LEU A 69 6.46 -8.53 -6.93
CA LEU A 69 7.67 -7.71 -7.01
C LEU A 69 8.17 -7.58 -8.45
N ASP A 70 8.20 -8.67 -9.22
CA ASP A 70 8.58 -8.64 -10.64
C ASP A 70 7.64 -7.75 -11.46
N PHE A 71 6.33 -7.79 -11.17
CA PHE A 71 5.37 -6.88 -11.79
C PHE A 71 5.66 -5.41 -11.44
N LEU A 72 5.98 -5.11 -10.18
CA LEU A 72 6.30 -3.75 -9.73
C LEU A 72 7.61 -3.25 -10.36
N VAL A 73 8.61 -4.11 -10.56
CA VAL A 73 9.85 -3.80 -11.28
C VAL A 73 9.55 -3.43 -12.73
N ALA A 74 8.73 -4.23 -13.42
CA ALA A 74 8.31 -3.92 -14.79
C ALA A 74 7.53 -2.60 -14.86
N LEU A 75 6.62 -2.36 -13.91
CA LEU A 75 5.88 -1.11 -13.80
C LEU A 75 6.82 0.10 -13.63
N LEU A 76 7.85 0.00 -12.79
CA LEU A 76 8.84 1.07 -12.65
C LEU A 76 9.57 1.35 -13.97
N GLY A 77 9.98 0.30 -14.67
CA GLY A 77 10.66 0.42 -15.96
C GLY A 77 9.82 1.21 -16.97
N GLU A 78 8.52 0.86 -17.06
CA GLU A 78 7.56 1.56 -17.90
C GLU A 78 7.36 3.02 -17.48
N LEU A 79 7.24 3.30 -16.18
CA LEU A 79 7.11 4.67 -15.67
C LEU A 79 8.31 5.52 -16.09
N ARG A 80 9.53 5.00 -15.91
CA ARG A 80 10.78 5.70 -16.26
C ARG A 80 10.95 5.90 -17.76
N GLN A 81 10.59 4.90 -18.57
CA GLN A 81 10.69 4.99 -20.02
C GLN A 81 9.75 6.08 -20.58
N ASN A 82 8.55 6.21 -20.01
CA ASN A 82 7.53 7.12 -20.51
C ASN A 82 7.59 8.52 -19.86
N MET A 83 8.26 8.65 -18.73
CA MET A 83 8.47 9.91 -18.00
C MET A 83 9.96 10.10 -17.65
N PRO A 84 10.84 10.22 -18.66
CA PRO A 84 12.29 10.23 -18.45
C PRO A 84 12.81 11.49 -17.74
N ASP A 85 12.00 12.54 -17.66
CA ASP A 85 12.29 13.80 -16.95
C ASP A 85 11.98 13.73 -15.45
N LYS A 86 11.38 12.63 -14.99
CA LYS A 86 10.93 12.43 -13.61
C LYS A 86 11.89 11.57 -12.80
N ASN A 87 12.02 11.92 -11.53
CA ASN A 87 12.75 11.15 -10.54
C ASN A 87 11.75 10.39 -9.67
N PHE A 88 11.82 9.06 -9.72
CA PHE A 88 10.93 8.20 -8.95
C PHE A 88 11.62 7.72 -7.68
N ARG A 89 11.00 8.03 -6.55
CA ARG A 89 11.26 7.42 -5.24
C ARG A 89 10.15 6.42 -4.95
N TRP A 90 10.46 5.21 -4.50
CA TRP A 90 9.43 4.21 -4.17
C TRP A 90 9.60 3.75 -2.73
N VAL A 91 8.59 4.01 -1.90
CA VAL A 91 8.55 3.61 -0.49
C VAL A 91 7.63 2.40 -0.30
N PHE A 92 8.18 1.36 0.30
CA PHE A 92 7.45 0.17 0.76
C PHE A 92 7.32 0.25 2.28
N LEU A 93 6.09 0.10 2.78
CA LEU A 93 5.80 0.09 4.20
C LEU A 93 5.31 -1.28 4.63
N GLY A 94 6.14 -1.98 5.41
CA GLY A 94 5.77 -3.24 6.04
C GLY A 94 4.81 -3.02 7.21
N ALA A 95 3.59 -3.51 7.07
CA ALA A 95 2.53 -3.43 8.08
C ALA A 95 2.71 -4.47 9.20
N ASP A 96 3.85 -4.45 9.89
CA ASP A 96 4.22 -5.42 10.92
C ASP A 96 3.35 -5.36 12.18
N LEU A 97 2.98 -4.17 12.64
CA LEU A 97 2.03 -4.02 13.76
C LEU A 97 0.65 -4.62 13.46
N TYR A 98 0.26 -4.71 12.18
CA TYR A 98 -0.98 -5.37 11.79
C TYR A 98 -0.87 -6.88 12.00
N GLY A 99 0.29 -7.45 11.72
CA GLY A 99 0.55 -8.86 11.99
C GLY A 99 0.57 -9.14 13.49
N THR A 100 1.43 -8.44 14.22
CA THR A 100 1.75 -8.75 15.62
C THR A 100 0.68 -8.23 16.57
N ARG A 101 0.46 -6.91 16.62
CA ARG A 101 -0.43 -6.25 17.60
C ARG A 101 -1.91 -6.47 17.29
N ILE A 102 -2.30 -6.44 16.02
CA ILE A 102 -3.72 -6.54 15.64
C ILE A 102 -4.15 -7.99 15.46
N ASN A 103 -3.35 -8.81 14.77
CA ASN A 103 -3.74 -10.16 14.38
C ASN A 103 -2.97 -11.28 15.09
N ASN A 104 -2.21 -10.96 16.14
CA ASN A 104 -1.54 -11.92 17.01
C ASN A 104 -0.68 -12.96 16.26
N LEU A 105 -0.03 -12.55 15.17
CA LEU A 105 0.98 -13.38 14.51
C LEU A 105 2.26 -13.42 15.37
N PRO A 106 3.00 -14.54 15.38
CA PRO A 106 4.27 -14.61 16.10
C PRO A 106 5.27 -13.56 15.59
N VAL A 107 5.91 -12.85 16.51
CA VAL A 107 6.77 -11.70 16.19
C VAL A 107 7.95 -12.13 15.33
N GLU A 108 8.55 -13.27 15.65
CA GLU A 108 9.66 -13.88 14.92
C GLU A 108 9.30 -14.25 13.48
N VAL A 109 8.06 -14.68 13.24
CA VAL A 109 7.55 -15.00 11.91
C VAL A 109 7.39 -13.74 11.08
N VAL A 110 6.78 -12.70 11.67
CA VAL A 110 6.58 -11.40 10.99
C VAL A 110 7.93 -10.75 10.67
N ALA A 111 8.86 -10.76 11.62
CA ALA A 111 10.22 -10.23 11.42
C ALA A 111 10.95 -11.00 10.30
N SER A 112 10.97 -12.33 10.35
CA SER A 112 11.61 -13.15 9.32
C SER A 112 11.01 -12.93 7.92
N TYR A 113 9.70 -12.73 7.83
CA TYR A 113 9.04 -12.42 6.57
C TYR A 113 9.47 -11.07 5.99
N PHE A 114 9.48 -10.01 6.81
CA PHE A 114 9.90 -8.70 6.33
C PHE A 114 11.40 -8.60 6.05
N ASP A 115 12.25 -9.33 6.79
CA ASP A 115 13.67 -9.47 6.45
C ASP A 115 13.84 -10.12 5.08
N SER A 116 13.06 -11.17 4.79
CA SER A 116 13.04 -11.81 3.47
C SER A 116 12.57 -10.84 2.38
N LEU A 117 11.53 -10.05 2.64
CA LEU A 117 11.06 -9.02 1.70
C LEU A 117 12.14 -7.96 1.42
N VAL A 118 12.88 -7.51 2.44
CA VAL A 118 13.98 -6.56 2.27
C VAL A 118 15.08 -7.13 1.38
N GLN A 119 15.44 -8.40 1.55
CA GLN A 119 16.42 -9.07 0.69
C GLN A 119 15.94 -9.12 -0.77
N TRP A 120 14.66 -9.43 -0.97
CA TRP A 120 14.03 -9.42 -2.29
C TRP A 120 14.04 -8.04 -2.93
N LEU A 121 13.59 -7.01 -2.22
CA LEU A 121 13.59 -5.62 -2.70
C LEU A 121 15.01 -5.18 -3.07
N ARG A 122 16.03 -5.47 -2.25
CA ARG A 122 17.43 -5.17 -2.59
C ARG A 122 17.91 -5.86 -3.86
N ARG A 123 17.41 -7.07 -4.14
CA ARG A 123 17.76 -7.84 -5.34
C ARG A 123 17.10 -7.29 -6.60
N VAL A 124 15.78 -7.07 -6.57
CA VAL A 124 14.99 -6.81 -7.78
C VAL A 124 14.63 -5.34 -7.97
N LEU A 125 14.55 -4.57 -6.90
CA LEU A 125 14.16 -3.16 -6.89
C LEU A 125 15.07 -2.34 -5.95
N PRO A 126 16.39 -2.27 -6.19
CA PRO A 126 17.38 -1.75 -5.22
C PRO A 126 17.21 -0.28 -4.84
N ILE A 127 16.43 0.47 -5.61
CA ILE A 127 16.11 1.88 -5.32
C ILE A 127 14.97 2.03 -4.30
N ALA A 128 14.25 0.95 -4.01
CA ALA A 128 13.10 0.99 -3.12
C ALA A 128 13.56 1.21 -1.68
N GLU A 129 12.89 2.14 -1.01
CA GLU A 129 13.02 2.31 0.42
C GLU A 129 12.05 1.37 1.12
N PHE A 130 12.54 0.66 2.15
CA PHE A 130 11.69 -0.15 3.01
C PHE A 130 11.69 0.39 4.43
N ARG A 131 10.51 0.49 5.03
CA ARG A 131 10.30 0.82 6.45
C ARG A 131 9.24 -0.09 7.04
N LEU A 132 9.33 -0.34 8.33
CA LEU A 132 8.26 -1.00 9.08
C LEU A 132 7.34 0.04 9.70
N TRP A 133 6.05 -0.26 9.81
CA TRP A 133 5.10 0.62 10.47
C TRP A 133 5.46 0.83 11.95
N SER A 134 5.97 -0.20 12.63
CA SER A 134 6.49 -0.10 14.00
C SER A 134 7.65 0.89 14.16
N GLN A 135 8.45 1.16 13.12
CA GLN A 135 9.54 2.14 13.20
C GLN A 135 9.02 3.58 13.31
N LEU A 136 7.74 3.79 13.01
CA LEU A 136 7.05 5.07 13.02
C LEU A 136 6.07 5.18 14.20
N ASP A 137 6.09 4.22 15.12
CA ASP A 137 5.04 4.05 16.13
C ASP A 137 4.85 5.29 17.02
N SER A 138 5.96 5.93 17.42
CA SER A 138 5.93 7.14 18.27
C SER A 138 5.36 8.36 17.54
N VAL A 139 5.77 8.57 16.29
CA VAL A 139 5.29 9.71 15.48
C VAL A 139 3.89 9.48 14.94
N ALA A 140 3.47 8.22 14.79
CA ALA A 140 2.12 7.85 14.36
C ALA A 140 1.08 8.01 15.49
N GLU A 141 1.49 8.10 16.76
CA GLU A 141 0.55 8.09 17.88
C GLU A 141 -0.37 9.31 17.90
N GLU A 142 0.10 10.49 17.46
CA GLU A 142 -0.76 11.68 17.33
C GLU A 142 -1.94 11.42 16.38
N TYR A 143 -1.70 10.71 15.28
CA TYR A 143 -2.72 10.35 14.30
C TYR A 143 -3.68 9.31 14.86
N ARG A 144 -3.18 8.33 15.62
CA ARG A 144 -4.04 7.34 16.29
C ARG A 144 -4.95 7.99 17.31
N GLN A 145 -4.45 8.97 18.07
CA GLN A 145 -5.26 9.74 19.00
C GLN A 145 -6.33 10.56 18.28
N GLU A 146 -5.96 11.25 17.19
CA GLU A 146 -6.89 11.99 16.33
C GLU A 146 -8.01 11.07 15.81
N VAL A 147 -7.65 9.90 15.29
CA VAL A 147 -8.62 8.92 14.77
C VAL A 147 -9.49 8.35 15.89
N ARG A 148 -8.93 7.98 17.05
CA ARG A 148 -9.71 7.44 18.17
C ARG A 148 -10.73 8.46 18.68
N ALA A 149 -10.34 9.74 18.78
CA ALA A 149 -11.23 10.82 19.22
C ALA A 149 -12.38 11.08 18.23
N ASN A 150 -12.17 10.82 16.95
CA ASN A 150 -13.13 11.10 15.88
C ASN A 150 -13.68 9.83 15.21
N PHE A 151 -13.51 8.65 15.82
CA PHE A 151 -13.70 7.37 15.14
C PHE A 151 -15.09 7.23 14.51
N ASP A 152 -16.14 7.58 15.27
CA ASP A 152 -17.53 7.44 14.82
C ASP A 152 -17.90 8.43 13.70
N ASN A 153 -17.13 9.52 13.53
CA ASN A 153 -17.28 10.46 12.43
C ASN A 153 -16.53 10.00 11.17
N LEU A 154 -15.41 9.30 11.35
CA LEU A 154 -14.53 8.85 10.28
C LEU A 154 -14.95 7.51 9.68
N ILE A 155 -15.52 6.62 10.49
CA ILE A 155 -15.83 5.25 10.12
C ILE A 155 -17.35 5.03 10.14
N SER A 156 -17.91 4.67 8.98
CA SER A 156 -19.32 4.25 8.94
C SER A 156 -19.53 2.91 9.64
N TYR A 157 -20.74 2.71 10.17
CA TYR A 157 -21.15 1.43 10.75
C TYR A 157 -20.93 0.24 9.80
N SER A 158 -21.13 0.44 8.49
CA SER A 158 -20.95 -0.61 7.49
C SER A 158 -19.50 -1.09 7.37
N VAL A 159 -18.54 -0.17 7.49
CA VAL A 159 -17.10 -0.46 7.47
C VAL A 159 -16.71 -1.22 8.73
N LEU A 160 -17.14 -0.71 9.89
CA LEU A 160 -16.89 -1.38 11.17
C LEU A 160 -17.50 -2.79 11.20
N SER A 161 -18.72 -2.98 10.68
CA SER A 161 -19.36 -4.29 10.60
C SER A 161 -18.58 -5.27 9.72
N ARG A 162 -18.11 -4.83 8.54
CA ARG A 162 -17.24 -5.65 7.67
C ARG A 162 -15.92 -6.00 8.34
N ALA A 163 -15.27 -5.04 9.00
CA ALA A 163 -14.02 -5.29 9.72
C ALA A 163 -14.21 -6.32 10.85
N ASN A 164 -15.32 -6.24 11.59
CA ASN A 164 -15.68 -7.24 12.61
C ASN A 164 -15.90 -8.63 12.02
N GLN A 165 -16.57 -8.74 10.87
CA GLN A 165 -16.75 -10.02 10.19
C GLN A 165 -15.42 -10.63 9.77
N THR A 166 -14.53 -9.84 9.20
CA THR A 166 -13.16 -10.27 8.83
C THR A 166 -12.37 -10.72 10.06
N ALA A 167 -12.37 -9.93 11.14
CA ALA A 167 -11.67 -10.27 12.37
C ALA A 167 -12.16 -11.60 12.98
N ARG A 168 -13.48 -11.84 12.97
CA ARG A 168 -14.07 -13.12 13.40
C ARG A 168 -13.66 -14.27 12.49
N ALA A 169 -13.70 -14.07 11.17
CA ALA A 169 -13.32 -15.10 10.20
C ALA A 169 -11.82 -15.46 10.29
N MET A 170 -10.96 -14.52 10.65
CA MET A 170 -9.54 -14.78 10.87
C MET A 170 -9.27 -15.63 12.12
N GLY A 171 -10.14 -15.60 13.13
CA GLY A 171 -10.03 -16.44 14.32
C GLY A 171 -8.80 -16.18 15.19
N ARG A 172 -8.14 -15.02 15.03
CA ARG A 172 -6.89 -14.68 15.74
C ARG A 172 -7.11 -13.66 16.87
N ASN A 173 -8.31 -13.57 17.45
CA ASN A 173 -8.68 -12.57 18.46
C ASN A 173 -8.36 -11.12 18.04
N SER A 174 -8.53 -10.82 16.75
CA SER A 174 -8.18 -9.51 16.20
C SER A 174 -9.15 -8.41 16.65
N SER A 175 -8.64 -7.21 16.90
CA SER A 175 -9.46 -6.03 17.19
C SER A 175 -9.79 -5.27 15.90
N ALA A 176 -11.04 -5.36 15.44
CA ALA A 176 -11.51 -4.63 14.26
C ALA A 176 -11.39 -3.11 14.41
N LYS A 177 -11.64 -2.59 15.61
CA LYS A 177 -11.52 -1.15 15.89
C LYS A 177 -10.07 -0.70 15.81
N GLU A 178 -9.15 -1.40 16.47
CA GLU A 178 -7.71 -1.04 16.42
C GLU A 178 -7.16 -1.21 15.00
N TYR A 179 -7.59 -2.23 14.24
CA TYR A 179 -7.25 -2.34 12.82
C TYR A 179 -7.61 -1.09 12.02
N LEU A 180 -8.84 -0.59 12.19
CA LEU A 180 -9.31 0.61 11.48
C LEU A 180 -8.60 1.88 11.96
N VAL A 181 -8.28 1.97 13.25
CA VAL A 181 -7.47 3.06 13.81
C VAL A 181 -6.08 3.07 13.17
N GLU A 182 -5.39 1.93 13.11
CA GLU A 182 -4.06 1.85 12.48
C GLU A 182 -4.12 2.19 10.99
N ARG A 183 -5.12 1.69 10.25
CA ARG A 183 -5.29 2.01 8.81
C ARG A 183 -5.44 3.50 8.55
N LEU A 184 -6.34 4.16 9.29
CA LEU A 184 -6.57 5.59 9.12
C LEU A 184 -5.36 6.40 9.56
N ALA A 185 -4.72 6.04 10.69
CA ALA A 185 -3.54 6.72 11.18
C ALA A 185 -2.37 6.60 10.20
N GLU A 186 -2.14 5.40 9.63
CA GLU A 186 -1.17 5.16 8.56
C GLU A 186 -1.49 6.03 7.33
N ALA A 187 -2.73 6.03 6.86
CA ALA A 187 -3.12 6.80 5.69
C ALA A 187 -2.89 8.32 5.88
N MET A 188 -3.27 8.85 7.05
CA MET A 188 -3.07 10.25 7.41
C MET A 188 -1.59 10.61 7.53
N PHE A 189 -0.81 9.78 8.23
CA PHE A 189 0.63 9.98 8.37
C PHE A 189 1.32 10.00 7.01
N ILE A 190 1.05 8.98 6.17
CA ILE A 190 1.69 8.83 4.86
C ILE A 190 1.32 10.00 3.93
N GLU A 191 0.06 10.42 3.93
CA GLU A 191 -0.37 11.57 3.14
C GLU A 191 0.29 12.87 3.59
N ARG A 192 0.35 13.14 4.91
CA ARG A 192 0.96 14.37 5.46
C ARG A 192 2.49 14.41 5.28
N THR A 193 3.17 13.27 5.30
CA THR A 193 4.64 13.20 5.30
C THR A 193 5.25 12.92 3.92
N LEU A 194 4.66 12.02 3.14
CA LEU A 194 5.23 11.57 1.86
C LEU A 194 4.53 12.14 0.64
N LYS A 195 3.26 12.57 0.78
CA LYS A 195 2.37 12.97 -0.33
C LYS A 195 2.47 12.02 -1.55
N PRO A 196 2.31 10.70 -1.38
CA PRO A 196 2.71 9.75 -2.41
C PRO A 196 1.56 9.36 -3.36
N ILE A 197 1.87 8.83 -4.53
CA ILE A 197 0.88 8.09 -5.31
C ILE A 197 0.91 6.63 -4.84
N LYS A 198 -0.16 6.16 -4.21
CA LYS A 198 -0.26 4.76 -3.75
C LYS A 198 -0.47 3.83 -4.95
N ILE A 199 0.39 2.83 -5.09
CA ILE A 199 0.20 1.68 -5.97
C ILE A 199 -0.53 0.60 -5.16
N SER A 200 -1.86 0.51 -5.34
CA SER A 200 -2.65 -0.45 -4.57
C SER A 200 -2.44 -1.87 -5.09
N CYS A 201 -2.15 -2.78 -4.15
CA CYS A 201 -1.97 -4.21 -4.40
C CYS A 201 -3.25 -5.03 -4.09
N VAL A 202 -4.37 -4.34 -3.80
CA VAL A 202 -5.66 -4.96 -3.50
C VAL A 202 -6.76 -4.48 -4.44
N ALA A 203 -7.88 -5.19 -4.40
CA ALA A 203 -9.09 -4.77 -5.07
C ALA A 203 -9.62 -3.45 -4.49
N ARG A 204 -10.04 -2.55 -5.38
CA ARG A 204 -10.54 -1.19 -5.08
C ARG A 204 -11.48 -1.11 -3.87
N HIS A 205 -12.46 -2.01 -3.79
CA HIS A 205 -13.51 -1.97 -2.76
C HIS A 205 -13.00 -2.20 -1.33
N LYS A 206 -11.74 -2.63 -1.15
CA LYS A 206 -11.12 -2.85 0.16
C LYS A 206 -10.49 -1.59 0.77
N ASP A 207 -10.17 -0.59 -0.05
CA ASP A 207 -9.32 0.53 0.33
C ASP A 207 -10.10 1.84 0.53
N ASP A 208 -11.26 2.00 -0.14
CA ASP A 208 -11.88 3.32 -0.31
C ASP A 208 -12.28 4.02 1.00
N ASP A 209 -12.70 3.28 2.03
CA ASP A 209 -13.18 3.85 3.29
C ASP A 209 -12.07 4.13 4.33
N VAL A 210 -10.86 3.59 4.12
CA VAL A 210 -9.79 3.59 5.14
C VAL A 210 -8.48 4.19 4.67
N ASP A 211 -8.28 4.32 3.35
CA ASP A 211 -7.14 5.05 2.78
C ASP A 211 -7.43 6.54 2.56
N TRP A 212 -8.68 6.96 2.78
CA TRP A 212 -9.13 8.35 2.80
C TRP A 212 -8.61 9.16 1.61
N GLU A 213 -7.89 10.25 1.86
CA GLU A 213 -7.38 11.21 0.89
C GLU A 213 -6.19 10.69 0.05
N LEU A 214 -5.65 9.49 0.29
CA LEU A 214 -4.53 8.98 -0.49
C LEU A 214 -4.92 8.80 -1.97
N PRO A 215 -4.19 9.39 -2.93
CA PRO A 215 -4.38 9.13 -4.35
C PRO A 215 -3.89 7.74 -4.72
N ARG A 216 -4.71 6.98 -5.46
CA ARG A 216 -4.49 5.54 -5.68
C ARG A 216 -4.54 5.18 -7.16
N LEU A 217 -3.54 4.40 -7.57
CA LEU A 217 -3.49 3.72 -8.86
C LEU A 217 -3.62 2.21 -8.67
N TYR A 218 -4.42 1.59 -9.53
CA TYR A 218 -4.70 0.15 -9.53
C TYR A 218 -4.10 -0.48 -10.78
N PHE A 219 -2.85 -0.93 -10.69
CA PHE A 219 -2.17 -1.63 -11.79
C PHE A 219 -2.11 -3.12 -11.60
N LEU A 220 -2.15 -3.59 -10.35
CA LEU A 220 -1.94 -4.99 -10.08
C LEU A 220 -3.10 -5.81 -10.67
N PRO A 221 -2.84 -6.83 -11.50
CA PRO A 221 -3.86 -7.75 -12.01
C PRO A 221 -4.55 -8.51 -10.87
N GLU A 222 -5.84 -8.83 -11.03
CA GLU A 222 -6.61 -9.53 -9.98
C GLU A 222 -5.96 -10.85 -9.54
N ARG A 223 -5.36 -11.61 -10.46
CA ARG A 223 -4.64 -12.85 -10.14
C ARG A 223 -3.46 -12.65 -9.17
N LEU A 224 -2.89 -11.45 -9.16
CA LEU A 224 -1.77 -11.05 -8.33
C LEU A 224 -2.21 -10.30 -7.07
N HIS A 225 -3.50 -9.96 -6.95
CA HIS A 225 -4.02 -9.41 -5.70
C HIS A 225 -3.78 -10.43 -4.59
N ALA A 226 -3.23 -9.94 -3.51
CA ALA A 226 -3.08 -10.70 -2.28
C ALA A 226 -3.89 -9.97 -1.22
N PRO A 227 -4.79 -10.66 -0.51
CA PRO A 227 -5.64 -10.02 0.49
C PRO A 227 -4.86 -9.50 1.70
N TRP A 228 -3.57 -9.81 1.79
CA TRP A 228 -2.64 -9.39 2.82
C TRP A 228 -1.54 -8.44 2.33
N LEU A 229 -1.55 -7.98 1.07
CA LEU A 229 -0.61 -6.98 0.55
C LEU A 229 -1.22 -5.59 0.59
#